data_AF-A0A183C5V6-F1
#
_entry.id   AF-A0A183C5V6-F1
#
_cell.length_a   1.000
_cell.length_b   1.000
_cell.length_c   1.000
_cell.angle_alpha   90.00
_cell.angle_beta   90.00
_cell.angle_gamma   90.00
#
_symmetry.space_group_name_H-M   'P 1'
#
loop_
_entity.id
_entity.type
_entity.pdbx_description
1 polymer ?
#
loop_
_entity_poly.entity_id
_entity_poly.type
_entity_poly.pdbx_seq_one_letter_code
_entity_poly.pdbx_strand_id
1 'polypeptide(L)'
;DKENEAEASTNNNVDKVTRNYVETLVTDEEHLNSMRLFAVEWAHNNALIFRTKKHPTKSDVSTIAPCSLFPSPFPRQPFEQALAVQKAMNELYFRIGTDFAFLQEAYKDVIEADDHFRNMMDMLKSVHEEGIKQPITVIFQRADYMLNVIKGQNGEEPTYEIKQLEVNCGSIAGTSLDRHTAELNHVMLKKAGFHAAPEDLPENWPDKAQIESIKMAWELYGNPDAIVVIMISDHSQTVFDARFFETELDRLSDGKIKVARVTLKECAIRCSLDENSKLRLDGREVAVLNSRYSALGFVPGVYAMNARKMIERSQAIKIPSAFVGFSCSKKVQQLLAEQGMVERFFPNENDAETVKAIRQTFTGLWSLDKEDKATQDRIEDAIANPNNYLLAEQGMVERFFPNENDAETVKAIRQTFAGLWSLDKEDKATQHRIEDAIANPNNYVLKTNMECGACNYFDEQLANKLKEITPAQRPYYVLMQKLRPMPIKNIMIHPFTASKIDTMVSELGVYGVLLGNMLTKEVKHNVQQGHLLKTKLETANEGGISTGTAVHDSPILF
;
A
#
# COMPACT_ATOMS: atom_id res chain seq x y z
N ASP A 1 7.30 43.19 1.32
CA ASP A 1 8.32 42.82 0.32
C ASP A 1 9.63 42.31 0.93
N LYS A 2 10.31 43.05 1.83
CA LYS A 2 11.55 42.54 2.47
C LYS A 2 11.37 41.45 3.55
N GLU A 3 10.18 41.31 4.15
CA GLU A 3 9.88 40.23 5.11
C GLU A 3 9.55 38.90 4.41
N ASN A 4 8.88 38.93 3.25
CA ASN A 4 8.59 37.72 2.46
C ASN A 4 9.84 37.13 1.78
N GLU A 5 10.81 37.96 1.37
CA GLU A 5 12.08 37.47 0.82
C GLU A 5 12.99 36.85 1.90
N ALA A 6 12.92 37.35 3.13
CA ALA A 6 13.68 36.81 4.25
C ALA A 6 13.15 35.41 4.64
N GLU A 7 11.83 35.27 4.85
CA GLU A 7 11.18 33.97 5.15
C GLU A 7 11.41 32.93 4.05
N ALA A 8 11.28 33.31 2.77
CA ALA A 8 11.56 32.42 1.65
C ALA A 8 13.04 32.00 1.57
N SER A 9 13.99 32.86 1.98
CA SER A 9 15.42 32.53 1.99
C SER A 9 15.83 31.64 3.18
N THR A 10 15.22 31.83 4.36
CA THR A 10 15.45 30.97 5.54
C THR A 10 14.80 29.60 5.35
N ASN A 11 13.57 29.51 4.83
CA ASN A 11 12.93 28.22 4.54
C ASN A 11 13.72 27.44 3.49
N ASN A 12 14.13 28.08 2.39
CA ASN A 12 14.97 27.42 1.38
C ASN A 12 16.31 26.89 1.92
N ASN A 13 16.88 27.52 2.95
CA ASN A 13 18.13 27.06 3.55
C ASN A 13 17.89 25.91 4.54
N VAL A 14 16.81 25.97 5.32
CA VAL A 14 16.38 24.88 6.23
C VAL A 14 16.01 23.63 5.43
N ASP A 15 15.29 23.77 4.32
CA ASP A 15 14.90 22.64 3.45
C ASP A 15 16.12 21.97 2.81
N LYS A 16 17.12 22.77 2.40
CA LYS A 16 18.39 22.25 1.88
C LYS A 16 19.21 21.53 2.94
N VAL A 17 19.19 22.01 4.18
CA VAL A 17 19.83 21.35 5.33
C VAL A 17 19.11 20.03 5.65
N THR A 18 17.79 20.03 5.72
CA THR A 18 16.99 18.83 6.02
C THR A 18 17.12 17.75 4.94
N ARG A 19 17.34 18.09 3.66
CA ARG A 19 17.51 17.08 2.59
C ARG A 19 18.75 16.20 2.71
N ASN A 20 19.84 16.66 3.33
CA ASN A 20 21.10 15.91 3.46
C ASN A 20 21.67 15.92 4.90
N TYR A 21 20.82 16.15 5.90
CA TYR A 21 21.27 16.34 7.27
C TYR A 21 22.00 15.13 7.87
N VAL A 22 21.70 13.89 7.44
CA VAL A 22 22.27 12.67 8.04
C VAL A 22 23.80 12.63 7.98
N GLU A 23 24.41 13.10 6.88
CA GLU A 23 25.87 13.17 6.75
C GLU A 23 26.50 14.14 7.76
N THR A 24 25.75 15.13 8.24
CA THR A 24 26.20 16.09 9.26
C THR A 24 26.01 15.57 10.69
N LEU A 25 25.14 14.58 10.90
CA LEU A 25 24.83 14.03 12.23
C LEU A 25 25.82 12.96 12.70
N VAL A 26 26.58 12.37 11.78
CA VAL A 26 27.51 11.27 12.05
C VAL A 26 28.92 11.77 11.79
N THR A 27 29.71 11.95 12.85
CA THR A 27 31.03 12.59 12.77
C THR A 27 32.14 11.63 12.34
N ASP A 28 32.04 10.36 12.74
CA ASP A 28 33.04 9.32 12.52
C ASP A 28 32.43 7.93 12.80
N GLU A 29 33.22 6.87 12.55
CA GLU A 29 32.80 5.48 12.71
C GLU A 29 32.54 5.09 14.18
N GLU A 30 33.25 5.67 15.14
CA GLU A 30 33.04 5.40 16.56
C GLU A 30 31.70 5.96 17.03
N HIS A 31 31.39 7.20 16.63
CA HIS A 31 30.11 7.83 16.88
C HIS A 31 28.96 7.05 16.22
N LEU A 32 29.12 6.60 14.96
CA LEU A 32 28.14 5.76 14.29
C LEU A 32 27.87 4.45 15.06
N ASN A 33 28.93 3.77 15.48
CA ASN A 33 28.81 2.52 16.25
C ASN A 33 28.11 2.74 17.60
N SER A 34 28.40 3.85 18.28
CA SER A 34 27.73 4.24 19.53
C SER A 34 26.22 4.50 19.32
N MET A 35 25.85 5.26 18.27
CA MET A 35 24.45 5.52 17.93
C MET A 35 23.71 4.25 17.54
N ARG A 36 24.34 3.39 16.73
CA ARG A 36 23.80 2.09 16.34
C ARG A 36 23.56 1.19 17.54
N LEU A 37 24.51 1.12 18.48
CA LEU A 37 24.36 0.31 19.70
C LEU A 37 23.16 0.78 20.52
N PHE A 38 23.04 2.10 20.75
CA PHE A 38 21.89 2.69 21.43
C PHE A 38 20.56 2.33 20.74
N ALA A 39 20.48 2.48 19.43
CA ALA A 39 19.27 2.19 18.68
C ALA A 39 18.85 0.70 18.78
N VAL A 40 19.82 -0.21 18.75
CA VAL A 40 19.58 -1.66 18.94
C VAL A 40 19.04 -1.96 20.33
N GLU A 41 19.66 -1.40 21.38
CA GLU A 41 19.22 -1.60 22.77
C GLU A 41 17.84 -0.98 23.01
N TRP A 42 17.59 0.22 22.47
CA TRP A 42 16.29 0.87 22.50
C TRP A 42 15.23 0.01 21.83
N ALA A 43 15.52 -0.54 20.64
CA ALA A 43 14.58 -1.37 19.90
C ALA A 43 14.18 -2.63 20.69
N HIS A 44 15.12 -3.27 21.37
CA HIS A 44 14.82 -4.40 22.24
C HIS A 44 13.97 -3.99 23.46
N ASN A 45 14.28 -2.87 24.10
CA ASN A 45 13.54 -2.38 25.27
C ASN A 45 12.11 -1.92 24.95
N ASN A 46 11.87 -1.45 23.72
CA ASN A 46 10.58 -0.90 23.28
C ASN A 46 9.86 -1.81 22.28
N ALA A 47 10.22 -3.08 22.20
CA ALA A 47 9.57 -4.09 21.37
C ALA A 47 9.52 -3.77 19.86
N LEU A 48 10.50 -3.04 19.32
CA LEU A 48 10.77 -2.94 17.88
C LEU A 48 11.56 -4.17 17.42
N ILE A 49 10.90 -5.34 17.48
CA ILE A 49 11.54 -6.65 17.35
C ILE A 49 10.77 -7.62 16.45
N PHE A 50 11.52 -8.54 15.86
CA PHE A 50 11.02 -9.71 15.14
C PHE A 50 11.42 -11.01 15.84
N ARG A 51 10.70 -12.09 15.52
CA ARG A 51 11.25 -13.44 15.70
C ARG A 51 12.49 -13.62 14.83
N THR A 52 13.44 -14.39 15.33
CA THR A 52 14.63 -14.73 14.55
C THR A 52 14.29 -15.68 13.40
N LYS A 53 14.93 -15.50 12.24
CA LYS A 53 14.80 -16.44 11.11
C LYS A 53 15.27 -17.87 11.45
N LYS A 54 16.17 -18.03 12.45
CA LYS A 54 16.65 -19.33 12.95
C LYS A 54 15.59 -20.08 13.77
N HIS A 55 14.67 -19.34 14.40
CA HIS A 55 13.63 -19.90 15.27
C HIS A 55 12.25 -19.31 14.94
N PRO A 56 11.73 -19.57 13.72
CA PRO A 56 10.54 -18.87 13.21
C PRO A 56 9.26 -19.16 14.01
N THR A 57 9.22 -20.27 14.74
CA THR A 57 8.07 -20.73 15.54
C THR A 57 8.22 -20.48 17.04
N LYS A 58 9.38 -19.97 17.50
CA LYS A 58 9.67 -19.76 18.92
C LYS A 58 9.90 -18.29 19.23
N SER A 59 9.52 -17.87 20.43
CA SER A 59 9.61 -16.47 20.88
C SER A 59 10.62 -16.25 22.02
N ASP A 60 11.35 -17.31 22.41
CA ASP A 60 12.36 -17.30 23.48
C ASP A 60 13.51 -16.32 23.19
N VAL A 61 13.81 -16.13 21.91
CA VAL A 61 14.81 -15.18 21.41
C VAL A 61 14.20 -14.32 20.30
N SER A 62 14.56 -13.04 20.29
CA SER A 62 14.15 -12.07 19.28
C SER A 62 15.36 -11.38 18.67
N THR A 63 15.12 -10.67 17.58
CA THR A 63 16.08 -9.76 16.94
C THR A 63 15.39 -8.43 16.70
N ILE A 64 16.13 -7.34 16.54
CA ILE A 64 15.54 -6.07 16.11
C ILE A 64 14.81 -6.22 14.78
N ALA A 65 13.71 -5.49 14.61
CA ALA A 65 13.17 -5.24 13.28
C ALA A 65 14.12 -4.29 12.52
N PRO A 66 14.45 -4.54 11.25
CA PRO A 66 15.29 -3.63 10.48
C PRO A 66 14.65 -2.24 10.40
N CYS A 67 15.41 -1.21 10.76
CA CYS A 67 14.96 0.19 10.78
C CYS A 67 16.02 1.15 10.25
N SER A 68 15.62 2.36 9.84
CA SER A 68 16.53 3.48 9.63
C SER A 68 17.03 4.05 10.96
N LEU A 69 18.25 4.59 11.00
CA LEU A 69 18.79 5.24 12.19
C LEU A 69 18.11 6.59 12.45
N PHE A 70 17.87 7.35 11.39
CA PHE A 70 17.25 8.67 11.42
C PHE A 70 16.01 8.71 10.52
N PRO A 71 15.06 9.63 10.75
CA PRO A 71 13.92 9.76 9.85
C PRO A 71 14.36 10.24 8.46
N SER A 72 13.81 9.67 7.41
CA SER A 72 14.14 10.05 6.03
C SER A 72 13.45 11.35 5.60
N PRO A 73 14.15 12.29 4.92
CA PRO A 73 13.55 13.52 4.43
C PRO A 73 12.42 13.25 3.43
N PHE A 74 11.28 13.93 3.59
CA PHE A 74 10.13 13.78 2.70
C PHE A 74 9.43 15.13 2.47
N PRO A 75 9.11 15.53 1.22
CA PRO A 75 8.45 16.82 0.97
C PRO A 75 7.04 16.87 1.59
N ARG A 76 6.74 17.95 2.32
CA ARG A 76 5.49 18.13 3.06
C ARG A 76 4.24 18.04 2.19
N GLN A 77 4.22 18.75 1.06
CA GLN A 77 3.03 18.82 0.19
C GLN A 77 2.61 17.43 -0.35
N PRO A 78 3.50 16.63 -0.98
CA PRO A 78 3.23 15.23 -1.33
C PRO A 78 2.76 14.35 -0.17
N PHE A 79 3.32 14.54 1.03
CA PHE A 79 2.91 13.79 2.23
C PHE A 79 1.46 14.12 2.60
N GLU A 80 1.15 15.41 2.77
CA GLU A 80 -0.19 15.89 3.12
C GLU A 80 -1.23 15.51 2.06
N GLN A 81 -0.86 15.54 0.77
CA GLN A 81 -1.72 15.07 -0.31
C GLN A 81 -2.09 13.58 -0.16
N ALA A 82 -1.12 12.73 0.17
CA ALA A 82 -1.36 11.29 0.38
C ALA A 82 -2.25 11.03 1.61
N LEU A 83 -2.06 11.79 2.69
CA LEU A 83 -2.91 11.72 3.88
C LEU A 83 -4.35 12.16 3.58
N ALA A 84 -4.51 13.28 2.86
CA ALA A 84 -5.81 13.85 2.56
C ALA A 84 -6.70 12.92 1.71
N VAL A 85 -6.13 12.19 0.76
CA VAL A 85 -6.88 11.29 -0.12
C VAL A 85 -7.24 9.94 0.53
N GLN A 86 -6.59 9.55 1.63
CA GLN A 86 -6.70 8.19 2.18
C GLN A 86 -8.14 7.79 2.55
N LYS A 87 -8.98 8.71 3.06
CA LYS A 87 -10.39 8.40 3.35
C LYS A 87 -11.18 8.07 2.09
N ALA A 88 -10.91 8.80 1.00
CA ALA A 88 -11.50 8.52 -0.30
C ALA A 88 -11.01 7.17 -0.86
N MET A 89 -9.74 6.84 -0.66
CA MET A 89 -9.17 5.54 -1.01
C MET A 89 -9.80 4.38 -0.23
N ASN A 90 -10.04 4.55 1.08
CA ASN A 90 -10.74 3.56 1.89
C ASN A 90 -12.13 3.28 1.29
N GLU A 91 -12.87 4.34 0.99
CA GLU A 91 -14.23 4.25 0.46
C GLU A 91 -14.29 3.68 -0.95
N LEU A 92 -13.35 4.06 -1.83
CA LEU A 92 -13.25 3.49 -3.17
C LEU A 92 -13.16 1.96 -3.12
N TYR A 93 -12.19 1.42 -2.36
CA TYR A 93 -11.99 -0.03 -2.28
C TYR A 93 -13.06 -0.76 -1.48
N PHE A 94 -13.75 -0.06 -0.56
CA PHE A 94 -15.00 -0.55 0.03
C PHE A 94 -16.09 -0.71 -1.03
N ARG A 95 -16.40 0.35 -1.79
CA ARG A 95 -17.43 0.34 -2.84
C ARG A 95 -17.14 -0.73 -3.89
N ILE A 96 -15.88 -0.91 -4.31
CA ILE A 96 -15.46 -2.00 -5.20
C ILE A 96 -15.74 -3.37 -4.57
N GLY A 97 -15.35 -3.58 -3.30
CA GLY A 97 -15.61 -4.83 -2.58
C GLY A 97 -17.10 -5.17 -2.44
N THR A 98 -17.99 -4.17 -2.54
CA THR A 98 -19.46 -4.38 -2.55
C THR A 98 -20.03 -4.68 -3.94
N ASP A 99 -19.30 -4.42 -5.03
CA ASP A 99 -19.76 -4.63 -6.40
C ASP A 99 -19.24 -5.98 -6.93
N PHE A 100 -19.94 -7.06 -6.57
CA PHE A 100 -19.53 -8.41 -6.96
C PHE A 100 -19.56 -8.63 -8.48
N ALA A 101 -20.49 -7.99 -9.20
CA ALA A 101 -20.56 -8.06 -10.65
C ALA A 101 -19.31 -7.44 -11.30
N PHE A 102 -18.84 -6.30 -10.78
CA PHE A 102 -17.57 -5.71 -11.20
C PHE A 102 -16.39 -6.64 -10.91
N LEU A 103 -16.32 -7.25 -9.71
CA LEU A 103 -15.24 -8.20 -9.41
C LEU A 103 -15.25 -9.40 -10.38
N GLN A 104 -16.41 -9.97 -10.69
CA GLN A 104 -16.49 -11.07 -11.67
C GLN A 104 -15.96 -10.64 -13.05
N GLU A 105 -16.35 -9.46 -13.52
CA GLU A 105 -15.89 -8.91 -14.80
C GLU A 105 -14.38 -8.62 -14.79
N ALA A 106 -13.88 -7.99 -13.73
CA ALA A 106 -12.47 -7.60 -13.59
C ALA A 106 -11.52 -8.80 -13.64
N TYR A 107 -11.96 -9.96 -13.15
CA TYR A 107 -11.15 -11.17 -13.04
C TYR A 107 -11.48 -12.24 -14.08
N LYS A 108 -12.43 -12.02 -15.01
CA LYS A 108 -12.91 -13.06 -15.95
C LYS A 108 -11.79 -13.75 -16.73
N ASP A 109 -10.75 -13.00 -17.12
CA ASP A 109 -9.60 -13.53 -17.86
C ASP A 109 -8.48 -13.99 -16.91
N VAL A 110 -8.39 -13.39 -15.71
CA VAL A 110 -7.39 -13.75 -14.69
C VAL A 110 -7.64 -15.15 -14.14
N ILE A 111 -8.90 -15.50 -13.89
CA ILE A 111 -9.25 -16.84 -13.39
C ILE A 111 -8.93 -17.93 -14.41
N GLU A 112 -8.90 -17.61 -15.70
CA GLU A 112 -8.50 -18.55 -16.73
C GLU A 112 -6.99 -18.82 -16.72
N ALA A 113 -6.20 -17.83 -16.30
CA ALA A 113 -4.75 -17.90 -16.24
C ALA A 113 -4.20 -18.47 -14.92
N ASP A 114 -4.95 -18.40 -13.81
CA ASP A 114 -4.45 -18.73 -12.47
C ASP A 114 -5.48 -19.44 -11.57
N ASP A 115 -5.12 -20.64 -11.10
CA ASP A 115 -5.98 -21.49 -10.26
C ASP A 115 -6.27 -20.90 -8.87
N HIS A 116 -5.34 -20.14 -8.27
CA HIS A 116 -5.59 -19.49 -6.99
C HIS A 116 -6.70 -18.46 -7.12
N PHE A 117 -6.64 -17.63 -8.16
CA PHE A 117 -7.68 -16.64 -8.45
C PHE A 117 -9.01 -17.29 -8.79
N ARG A 118 -9.00 -18.38 -9.57
CA ARG A 118 -10.19 -19.18 -9.88
C ARG A 118 -10.86 -19.72 -8.63
N ASN A 119 -10.09 -20.40 -7.76
CA ASN A 119 -10.59 -20.98 -6.51
C ASN A 119 -11.13 -19.91 -5.55
N MET A 120 -10.47 -18.75 -5.47
CA MET A 120 -10.96 -17.62 -4.68
C MET A 120 -12.28 -17.07 -5.24
N MET A 121 -12.38 -16.87 -6.56
CA MET A 121 -13.60 -16.40 -7.21
C MET A 121 -14.77 -17.38 -7.03
N ASP A 122 -14.52 -18.69 -7.17
CA ASP A 122 -15.53 -19.73 -6.93
C ASP A 122 -16.02 -19.73 -5.48
N MET A 123 -15.13 -19.52 -4.52
CA MET A 123 -15.49 -19.34 -3.12
C MET A 123 -16.37 -18.11 -2.92
N LEU A 124 -15.96 -16.95 -3.46
CA LEU A 124 -16.74 -15.70 -3.36
C LEU A 124 -18.12 -15.84 -3.99
N LYS A 125 -18.21 -16.47 -5.16
CA LYS A 125 -19.47 -16.76 -5.85
C LYS A 125 -20.39 -17.61 -4.99
N SER A 126 -19.89 -18.71 -4.43
CA SER A 126 -20.67 -19.56 -3.53
C SER A 126 -21.17 -18.80 -2.29
N VAL A 127 -20.32 -17.96 -1.68
CA VAL A 127 -20.73 -17.14 -0.52
C VAL A 127 -21.79 -16.10 -0.90
N HIS A 128 -21.66 -15.50 -2.08
CA HIS A 128 -22.62 -14.52 -2.59
C HIS A 128 -23.98 -15.16 -2.88
N GLU A 129 -24.00 -16.32 -3.56
CA GLU A 129 -25.23 -17.08 -3.88
C GLU A 129 -25.95 -17.60 -2.62
N GLU A 130 -25.21 -17.98 -1.57
CA GLU A 130 -25.78 -18.37 -0.27
C GLU A 130 -26.37 -17.19 0.52
N GLY A 131 -26.07 -15.95 0.12
CA GLY A 131 -26.45 -14.72 0.78
C GLY A 131 -25.51 -14.35 1.93
N ILE A 132 -25.03 -13.10 1.91
CA ILE A 132 -24.09 -12.54 2.89
C ILE A 132 -24.68 -12.56 4.31
N LYS A 133 -24.09 -13.37 5.21
CA LYS A 133 -24.57 -13.53 6.60
C LYS A 133 -24.11 -12.44 7.56
N GLN A 134 -22.96 -11.83 7.28
CA GLN A 134 -22.45 -10.68 8.02
C GLN A 134 -22.10 -9.56 7.03
N PRO A 135 -22.94 -8.52 6.93
CA PRO A 135 -22.68 -7.42 6.03
C PRO A 135 -21.65 -6.42 6.57
N ILE A 136 -21.41 -6.36 7.88
CA ILE A 136 -20.42 -5.46 8.46
C ILE A 136 -19.01 -6.01 8.23
N THR A 137 -18.13 -5.17 7.70
CA THR A 137 -16.70 -5.46 7.53
C THR A 137 -15.86 -4.28 8.01
N VAL A 138 -14.64 -4.56 8.45
CA VAL A 138 -13.62 -3.51 8.65
C VAL A 138 -12.56 -3.65 7.57
N ILE A 139 -12.20 -2.53 6.97
CA ILE A 139 -11.05 -2.41 6.08
C ILE A 139 -9.98 -1.69 6.88
N PHE A 140 -8.89 -2.38 7.14
CA PHE A 140 -7.64 -1.72 7.49
C PHE A 140 -6.82 -1.65 6.21
N GLN A 141 -6.67 -0.45 5.64
CA GLN A 141 -6.04 -0.23 4.34
C GLN A 141 -4.67 0.41 4.52
N ARG A 142 -3.74 0.08 3.62
CA ARG A 142 -2.50 0.82 3.43
C ARG A 142 -2.31 1.14 1.95
N ALA A 143 -2.38 2.41 1.59
CA ALA A 143 -2.02 2.86 0.25
C ALA A 143 -0.53 3.25 0.24
N ASP A 144 0.23 2.61 -0.65
CA ASP A 144 1.67 2.82 -0.77
C ASP A 144 1.94 3.74 -1.97
N TYR A 145 2.80 4.72 -1.74
CA TYR A 145 3.16 5.78 -2.68
C TYR A 145 4.67 5.90 -2.80
N MET A 146 5.12 6.44 -3.92
CA MET A 146 6.51 6.83 -4.13
C MET A 146 6.52 8.21 -4.78
N LEU A 147 7.53 9.01 -4.43
CA LEU A 147 7.76 10.27 -5.11
C LEU A 147 8.24 10.00 -6.54
N ASN A 148 7.73 10.75 -7.50
CA ASN A 148 8.28 10.81 -8.83
C ASN A 148 8.94 12.18 -9.00
N VAL A 149 10.27 12.17 -9.16
CA VAL A 149 11.06 13.38 -9.35
C VAL A 149 10.91 13.85 -10.80
N ILE A 150 10.34 15.03 -10.96
CA ILE A 150 10.30 15.75 -12.23
C ILE A 150 11.48 16.73 -12.22
N LYS A 151 12.41 16.51 -13.13
CA LYS A 151 13.57 17.40 -13.28
C LYS A 151 13.09 18.76 -13.77
N GLY A 152 13.44 19.83 -13.04
CA GLY A 152 13.24 21.20 -13.50
C GLY A 152 13.97 21.45 -14.83
N GLN A 153 13.38 22.27 -15.70
CA GLN A 153 14.09 22.73 -16.90
C GLN A 153 15.10 23.81 -16.48
N ASN A 154 16.24 23.92 -17.17
CA ASN A 154 17.18 25.03 -17.04
C ASN A 154 17.73 25.33 -15.62
N GLY A 155 17.88 24.31 -14.76
CA GLY A 155 18.49 24.47 -13.43
C GLY A 155 17.52 24.84 -12.31
N GLU A 156 16.21 24.76 -12.55
CA GLU A 156 15.18 24.84 -11.50
C GLU A 156 15.27 23.65 -10.53
N GLU A 157 14.85 23.89 -9.28
CA GLU A 157 14.72 22.82 -8.27
C GLU A 157 13.74 21.74 -8.76
N PRO A 158 14.01 20.46 -8.46
CA PRO A 158 13.09 19.38 -8.83
C PRO A 158 11.72 19.58 -8.17
N THR A 159 10.66 19.30 -8.92
CA THR A 159 9.31 19.15 -8.36
C THR A 159 9.03 17.68 -8.09
N TYR A 160 8.17 17.41 -7.12
CA TYR A 160 7.86 16.06 -6.66
C TYR A 160 6.38 15.78 -6.81
N GLU A 161 6.05 14.69 -7.50
CA GLU A 161 4.69 14.18 -7.55
C GLU A 161 4.55 12.93 -6.68
N ILE A 162 3.47 12.85 -5.90
CA ILE A 162 3.14 11.61 -5.21
C ILE A 162 2.40 10.68 -6.17
N LYS A 163 2.91 9.45 -6.33
CA LYS A 163 2.28 8.43 -7.18
C LYS A 163 2.05 7.14 -6.42
N GLN A 164 0.84 6.62 -6.53
CA GLN A 164 0.43 5.37 -5.89
C GLN A 164 1.12 4.18 -6.58
N LEU A 165 1.81 3.38 -5.79
CA LEU A 165 2.42 2.12 -6.20
C LEU A 165 1.45 0.95 -6.10
N GLU A 166 0.71 0.89 -5.00
CA GLU A 166 -0.25 -0.16 -4.69
C GLU A 166 -1.20 0.23 -3.57
N VAL A 167 -2.31 -0.51 -3.46
CA VAL A 167 -3.20 -0.48 -2.30
C VAL A 167 -3.21 -1.88 -1.70
N ASN A 168 -3.10 -1.95 -0.38
CA ASN A 168 -3.17 -3.18 0.39
C ASN A 168 -4.42 -3.12 1.26
N CYS A 169 -5.30 -4.11 1.13
CA CYS A 169 -6.49 -4.27 1.97
C CYS A 169 -6.50 -5.62 2.70
N GLY A 170 -5.69 -6.59 2.25
CA GLY A 170 -5.78 -7.99 2.69
C GLY A 170 -5.17 -8.22 4.06
N SER A 171 -3.84 -8.30 4.12
CA SER A 171 -3.11 -8.61 5.36
C SER A 171 -2.08 -7.55 5.67
N ILE A 172 -2.44 -6.63 6.56
CA ILE A 172 -1.56 -5.58 7.04
C ILE A 172 -1.14 -5.86 8.48
N ALA A 173 0.16 -5.82 8.75
CA ALA A 173 0.77 -6.08 10.05
C ALA A 173 2.00 -5.21 10.28
N GLY A 174 2.48 -5.16 11.53
CA GLY A 174 3.66 -4.39 11.90
C GLY A 174 3.38 -2.92 12.22
N THR A 175 2.12 -2.54 12.44
CA THR A 175 1.74 -1.16 12.74
C THR A 175 2.34 -0.67 14.06
N SER A 176 2.54 -1.54 15.05
CA SER A 176 3.25 -1.16 16.28
C SER A 176 4.74 -0.88 16.02
N LEU A 177 5.32 -1.58 15.04
CA LEU A 177 6.72 -1.39 14.63
C LEU A 177 6.89 -0.06 13.88
N ASP A 178 5.92 0.34 13.07
CA ASP A 178 5.94 1.63 12.38
C ASP A 178 5.89 2.80 13.38
N ARG A 179 5.04 2.71 14.41
CA ARG A 179 5.02 3.69 15.50
C ARG A 179 6.34 3.70 16.28
N HIS A 180 6.82 2.52 16.72
CA HIS A 180 8.08 2.44 17.47
C HIS A 180 9.29 2.90 16.65
N THR A 181 9.25 2.78 15.32
CA THR A 181 10.30 3.31 14.44
C THR A 181 10.29 4.84 14.43
N ALA A 182 9.12 5.47 14.34
CA ALA A 182 9.02 6.93 14.46
C ALA A 182 9.51 7.43 15.83
N GLU A 183 9.13 6.74 16.91
CA GLU A 183 9.63 7.04 18.26
C GLU A 183 11.16 6.91 18.36
N LEU A 184 11.74 5.83 17.83
CA LEU A 184 13.20 5.65 17.76
C LEU A 184 13.86 6.79 16.98
N ASN A 185 13.37 7.09 15.77
CA ASN A 185 13.89 8.13 14.91
C ASN A 185 13.89 9.50 15.62
N HIS A 186 12.83 9.84 16.36
CA HIS A 186 12.78 11.07 17.16
C HIS A 186 13.81 11.10 18.30
N VAL A 187 14.02 9.97 18.98
CA VAL A 187 15.06 9.84 20.01
C VAL A 187 16.46 10.00 19.40
N MET A 188 16.68 9.41 18.22
CA MET A 188 17.97 9.48 17.54
C MET A 188 18.30 10.89 17.06
N LEU A 189 17.33 11.67 16.56
CA LEU A 189 17.52 13.09 16.25
C LEU A 189 18.03 13.87 17.47
N LYS A 190 17.34 13.74 18.61
CA LYS A 190 17.73 14.41 19.86
C LYS A 190 19.13 13.98 20.31
N LYS A 191 19.45 12.70 20.18
CA LYS A 191 20.76 12.14 20.56
C LYS A 191 21.89 12.67 19.69
N ALA A 192 21.62 12.93 18.42
CA ALA A 192 22.55 13.55 17.48
C ALA A 192 22.61 15.09 17.60
N GLY A 193 21.86 15.69 18.54
CA GLY A 193 21.80 17.15 18.71
C GLY A 193 21.00 17.88 17.62
N PHE A 194 20.18 17.16 16.85
CA PHE A 194 19.29 17.75 15.85
C PHE A 194 17.91 18.04 16.46
N HIS A 195 17.48 19.28 16.35
CA HIS A 195 16.19 19.75 16.85
C HIS A 195 15.27 20.07 15.69
N ALA A 196 14.47 19.08 15.27
CA ALA A 196 13.39 19.29 14.30
C ALA A 196 12.21 20.04 14.95
N ALA A 197 11.47 20.81 14.15
CA ALA A 197 10.22 21.38 14.61
C ALA A 197 9.18 20.25 14.81
N PRO A 198 8.30 20.31 15.82
CA PRO A 198 7.27 19.29 16.02
C PRO A 198 6.40 19.01 14.79
N GLU A 199 6.10 20.04 14.00
CA GLU A 199 5.35 19.97 12.74
C GLU A 199 6.07 19.25 11.60
N ASP A 200 7.39 19.06 11.71
CA ASP A 200 8.18 18.29 10.74
C ASP A 200 8.20 16.80 11.06
N LEU A 201 7.75 16.43 12.25
CA LEU A 201 7.76 15.07 12.78
C LEU A 201 6.31 14.60 13.00
N PRO A 202 5.63 14.13 11.95
CA PRO A 202 4.20 13.84 12.01
C PRO A 202 3.88 12.74 13.01
N GLU A 203 2.77 12.90 13.74
CA GLU A 203 2.29 11.87 14.66
C GLU A 203 1.97 10.55 13.93
N ASN A 204 2.28 9.42 14.59
CA ASN A 204 2.12 8.10 13.99
C ASN A 204 1.43 7.10 14.93
N TRP A 205 0.14 6.83 14.69
CA TRP A 205 -0.70 5.95 15.52
C TRP A 205 -1.46 4.85 14.75
N PRO A 206 -0.82 4.11 13.83
CA PRO A 206 -1.52 3.13 12.99
C PRO A 206 -1.96 1.89 13.77
N ASP A 207 -1.23 1.52 14.81
CA ASP A 207 -1.56 0.40 15.70
C ASP A 207 -2.80 0.71 16.55
N LYS A 208 -2.87 1.91 17.12
CA LYS A 208 -4.05 2.40 17.83
C LYS A 208 -5.28 2.35 16.94
N ALA A 209 -5.19 2.88 15.71
CA ALA A 209 -6.28 2.86 14.75
C ALA A 209 -6.75 1.43 14.45
N GLN A 210 -5.82 0.49 14.26
CA GLN A 210 -6.14 -0.91 14.01
C GLN A 210 -6.81 -1.58 15.22
N ILE A 211 -6.28 -1.38 16.43
CA ILE A 211 -6.81 -1.95 17.67
C ILE A 211 -8.22 -1.41 17.98
N GLU A 212 -8.42 -0.10 17.88
CA GLU A 212 -9.72 0.54 18.11
C GLU A 212 -10.76 0.07 17.08
N SER A 213 -10.36 -0.17 15.83
CA SER A 213 -11.25 -0.74 14.81
C SER A 213 -11.72 -2.16 15.13
N ILE A 214 -10.84 -3.00 15.69
CA ILE A 214 -11.18 -4.36 16.13
C ILE A 214 -12.16 -4.30 17.30
N LYS A 215 -11.90 -3.41 18.28
CA LYS A 215 -12.79 -3.19 19.42
C LYS A 215 -14.17 -2.71 18.95
N MET A 216 -14.22 -1.72 18.05
CA MET A 216 -15.47 -1.19 17.50
C MET A 216 -16.28 -2.27 16.77
N ALA A 217 -15.62 -3.13 15.99
CA ALA A 217 -16.25 -4.27 15.35
C ALA A 217 -16.83 -5.25 16.38
N TRP A 218 -16.10 -5.56 17.45
CA TRP A 218 -16.58 -6.45 18.50
C TRP A 218 -17.79 -5.87 19.24
N GLU A 219 -17.77 -4.57 19.55
CA GLU A 219 -18.90 -3.87 20.17
C GLU A 219 -20.14 -3.88 19.27
N LEU A 220 -19.96 -3.67 17.96
CA LEU A 220 -21.04 -3.75 16.97
C LEU A 220 -21.60 -5.15 16.79
N TYR A 221 -20.78 -6.19 17.00
CA TYR A 221 -21.25 -7.58 16.96
C TYR A 221 -22.26 -7.85 18.10
N GLY A 222 -22.10 -7.20 19.25
CA GLY A 222 -23.12 -7.13 20.29
C GLY A 222 -23.25 -8.35 21.20
N ASN A 223 -22.28 -9.28 21.17
CA ASN A 223 -22.23 -10.43 22.08
C ASN A 223 -20.99 -10.35 23.00
N PRO A 224 -21.14 -10.08 24.31
CA PRO A 224 -20.02 -9.93 25.22
C PRO A 224 -19.24 -11.23 25.51
N ASP A 225 -19.85 -12.39 25.26
CA ASP A 225 -19.19 -13.70 25.47
C ASP A 225 -18.43 -14.18 24.23
N ALA A 226 -18.63 -13.51 23.09
CA ALA A 226 -17.96 -13.86 21.85
C ALA A 226 -16.52 -13.34 21.81
N ILE A 227 -15.63 -14.11 21.18
CA ILE A 227 -14.20 -13.85 21.17
C ILE A 227 -13.75 -13.11 19.90
N VAL A 228 -12.60 -12.46 19.96
CA VAL A 228 -11.84 -11.99 18.79
C VAL A 228 -10.83 -13.05 18.39
N VAL A 229 -10.75 -13.37 17.10
CA VAL A 229 -9.74 -14.26 16.55
C VAL A 229 -8.75 -13.47 15.72
N ILE A 230 -7.46 -13.55 16.06
CA ILE A 230 -6.35 -13.06 15.22
C ILE A 230 -5.75 -14.27 14.52
N MET A 231 -5.99 -14.38 13.22
CA MET A 231 -5.49 -15.48 12.42
C MET A 231 -4.11 -15.13 11.86
N ILE A 232 -3.06 -15.84 12.29
CA ILE A 232 -1.65 -15.53 11.98
C ILE A 232 -0.83 -16.80 11.78
N SER A 233 0.15 -16.75 10.88
CA SER A 233 1.12 -17.84 10.68
C SER A 233 1.98 -18.09 11.92
N ASP A 234 2.21 -19.36 12.22
CA ASP A 234 3.14 -19.80 13.27
C ASP A 234 4.59 -19.44 12.95
N HIS A 235 4.91 -19.14 11.69
CA HIS A 235 6.22 -18.68 11.21
C HIS A 235 6.33 -17.15 11.10
N SER A 236 5.35 -16.39 11.59
CA SER A 236 5.36 -14.92 11.43
C SER A 236 6.47 -14.25 12.24
N GLN A 237 7.28 -13.42 11.57
CA GLN A 237 8.26 -12.55 12.24
C GLN A 237 7.58 -11.48 13.12
N THR A 238 6.37 -11.05 12.75
CA THR A 238 5.57 -10.01 13.45
C THR A 238 4.67 -10.58 14.55
N VAL A 239 4.98 -11.75 15.10
CA VAL A 239 4.15 -12.36 16.16
C VAL A 239 4.06 -11.53 17.44
N PHE A 240 5.04 -10.67 17.70
CA PHE A 240 5.09 -9.77 18.85
C PHE A 240 4.09 -8.61 18.67
N ASP A 241 3.98 -8.04 17.47
CA ASP A 241 2.91 -7.10 17.07
C ASP A 241 1.52 -7.71 17.31
N ALA A 242 1.31 -8.97 16.89
CA ALA A 242 0.03 -9.65 17.16
C ALA A 242 -0.23 -9.90 18.66
N ARG A 243 0.81 -10.08 19.48
CA ARG A 243 0.68 -10.22 20.95
C ARG A 243 0.37 -8.87 21.61
N PHE A 244 0.99 -7.80 21.13
CA PHE A 244 0.70 -6.43 21.57
C PHE A 244 -0.79 -6.09 21.36
N PHE A 245 -1.37 -6.51 20.23
CA PHE A 245 -2.79 -6.30 19.95
C PHE A 245 -3.69 -7.03 20.95
N GLU A 246 -3.35 -8.26 21.31
CA GLU A 246 -4.07 -9.03 22.31
C GLU A 246 -4.05 -8.36 23.68
N THR A 247 -2.88 -7.89 24.13
CA THR A 247 -2.75 -7.21 25.41
C THR A 247 -3.46 -5.86 25.43
N GLU A 248 -3.41 -5.10 24.33
CA GLU A 248 -4.09 -3.81 24.25
C GLU A 248 -5.60 -3.94 24.14
N LEU A 249 -6.12 -4.95 23.44
CA LEU A 249 -7.56 -5.23 23.43
C LEU A 249 -8.06 -5.64 24.82
N ASP A 250 -7.32 -6.47 25.54
CA ASP A 250 -7.63 -6.83 26.93
C ASP A 250 -7.65 -5.56 27.82
N ARG A 251 -6.61 -4.73 27.73
CA ARG A 251 -6.49 -3.47 28.49
C ARG A 251 -7.62 -2.48 28.18
N LEU A 252 -7.89 -2.22 26.90
CA LEU A 252 -8.91 -1.25 26.45
C LEU A 252 -10.34 -1.71 26.73
N SER A 253 -10.54 -3.02 26.91
CA SER A 253 -11.85 -3.59 27.20
C SER A 253 -12.06 -3.93 28.68
N ASP A 254 -11.09 -3.62 29.54
CA ASP A 254 -11.10 -4.00 30.96
C ASP A 254 -11.30 -5.52 31.13
N GLY A 255 -10.55 -6.30 30.34
CA GLY A 255 -10.58 -7.76 30.35
C GLY A 255 -11.80 -8.40 29.70
N LYS A 256 -12.71 -7.63 29.06
CA LYS A 256 -13.94 -8.18 28.44
C LYS A 256 -13.67 -8.88 27.11
N ILE A 257 -12.81 -8.32 26.26
CA ILE A 257 -12.49 -8.92 24.97
C ILE A 257 -11.50 -10.06 25.17
N LYS A 258 -11.97 -11.29 24.94
CA LYS A 258 -11.08 -12.46 24.89
C LYS A 258 -10.55 -12.65 23.49
N VAL A 259 -9.24 -12.77 23.36
CA VAL A 259 -8.55 -12.95 22.07
C VAL A 259 -8.01 -14.36 21.96
N ALA A 260 -8.17 -14.98 20.80
CA ALA A 260 -7.50 -16.23 20.44
C ALA A 260 -6.63 -16.01 19.20
N ARG A 261 -5.42 -16.58 19.21
CA ARG A 261 -4.54 -16.61 18.04
C ARG A 261 -4.48 -18.02 17.49
N VAL A 262 -4.71 -18.16 16.19
CA VAL A 262 -4.72 -19.45 15.50
C VAL A 262 -4.17 -19.29 14.09
N THR A 263 -3.56 -20.33 13.56
CA THR A 263 -3.23 -20.44 12.14
C THR A 263 -4.48 -20.78 11.33
N LEU A 264 -4.46 -20.51 10.02
CA LEU A 264 -5.56 -20.92 9.14
C LEU A 264 -5.74 -22.46 9.12
N LYS A 265 -4.65 -23.22 9.32
CA LYS A 265 -4.70 -24.69 9.45
C LYS A 265 -5.39 -25.12 10.74
N GLU A 266 -5.13 -24.45 11.86
CA GLU A 266 -5.82 -24.73 13.11
C GLU A 266 -7.30 -24.34 13.02
N CYS A 267 -7.64 -23.23 12.38
CA CYS A 267 -9.03 -22.88 12.07
C CYS A 267 -9.75 -24.00 11.32
N ALA A 268 -9.09 -24.63 10.34
CA ALA A 268 -9.68 -25.74 9.58
C ALA A 268 -10.06 -26.95 10.44
N ILE A 269 -9.45 -27.12 11.62
CA ILE A 269 -9.63 -28.26 12.51
C ILE A 269 -10.53 -27.90 13.70
N ARG A 270 -10.34 -26.71 14.26
CA ARG A 270 -10.92 -26.28 15.54
C ARG A 270 -12.14 -25.37 15.38
N CYS A 271 -12.32 -24.79 14.21
CA CYS A 271 -13.50 -24.00 13.94
C CYS A 271 -14.64 -24.85 13.37
N SER A 272 -15.86 -24.48 13.73
CA SER A 272 -17.09 -25.00 13.15
C SER A 272 -18.05 -23.85 12.84
N LEU A 273 -19.02 -24.13 11.97
CA LEU A 273 -20.12 -23.24 11.65
C LEU A 273 -21.41 -23.91 12.15
N ASP A 274 -22.13 -23.27 13.07
CA ASP A 274 -23.39 -23.82 13.60
C ASP A 274 -24.58 -23.56 12.67
N GLU A 275 -25.76 -24.10 13.01
CA GLU A 275 -26.98 -23.96 12.21
C GLU A 275 -27.44 -22.50 12.01
N ASN A 276 -26.99 -21.58 12.87
CA ASN A 276 -27.27 -20.15 12.77
C ASN A 276 -26.15 -19.38 12.07
N SER A 277 -25.22 -20.08 11.43
CA SER A 277 -24.05 -19.51 10.76
C SER A 277 -23.11 -18.75 11.73
N LYS A 278 -23.11 -19.08 13.02
CA LYS A 278 -22.10 -18.55 13.96
C LYS A 278 -20.81 -19.36 13.79
N LEU A 279 -19.70 -18.64 13.61
CA LEU A 279 -18.38 -19.25 13.66
C LEU A 279 -18.04 -19.55 15.12
N ARG A 280 -17.59 -20.77 15.40
CA ARG A 280 -17.16 -21.18 16.74
C ARG A 280 -15.74 -21.71 16.70
N LEU A 281 -14.88 -21.24 17.61
CA LEU A 281 -13.54 -21.81 17.84
C LEU A 281 -13.58 -22.59 19.16
N ASP A 282 -13.44 -23.91 19.09
CA ASP A 282 -13.57 -24.81 20.25
C ASP A 282 -14.86 -24.55 21.05
N GLY A 283 -15.98 -24.37 20.35
CA GLY A 283 -17.30 -24.13 20.92
C GLY A 283 -17.62 -22.66 21.28
N ARG A 284 -16.61 -21.79 21.38
CA ARG A 284 -16.80 -20.36 21.66
C ARG A 284 -17.12 -19.57 20.41
N GLU A 285 -18.18 -18.76 20.48
CA GLU A 285 -18.60 -17.90 19.37
C GLU A 285 -17.54 -16.85 19.02
N VAL A 286 -17.29 -16.65 17.73
CA VAL A 286 -16.33 -15.67 17.22
C VAL A 286 -17.08 -14.43 16.72
N ALA A 287 -16.84 -13.29 17.35
CA ALA A 287 -17.41 -12.00 16.97
C ALA A 287 -16.66 -11.36 15.81
N VAL A 288 -15.33 -11.35 15.89
CA VAL A 288 -14.44 -10.68 14.94
C VAL A 288 -13.33 -11.63 14.54
N LEU A 289 -13.04 -11.70 13.24
CA LEU A 289 -11.90 -12.43 12.71
C LEU A 289 -10.99 -11.48 11.93
N ASN A 290 -9.81 -11.20 12.49
CA ASN A 290 -8.74 -10.45 11.86
C ASN A 290 -7.79 -11.43 11.15
N SER A 291 -7.79 -11.42 9.82
CA SER A 291 -6.97 -12.32 9.01
C SER A 291 -5.65 -11.68 8.62
N ARG A 292 -4.53 -12.24 9.10
CA ARG A 292 -3.18 -11.94 8.60
C ARG A 292 -2.75 -12.87 7.45
N TYR A 293 -3.72 -13.50 6.79
CA TYR A 293 -3.53 -14.28 5.57
C TYR A 293 -4.23 -13.56 4.40
N SER A 294 -3.43 -12.93 3.54
CA SER A 294 -3.93 -12.20 2.37
C SER A 294 -4.77 -13.11 1.47
N ALA A 295 -5.87 -12.58 0.95
CA ALA A 295 -6.69 -13.26 -0.07
C ALA A 295 -5.95 -13.39 -1.40
N LEU A 296 -5.07 -12.44 -1.71
CA LEU A 296 -4.30 -12.38 -2.96
C LEU A 296 -2.90 -12.97 -2.79
N GLY A 297 -2.24 -12.73 -1.66
CA GLY A 297 -0.84 -13.08 -1.43
C GLY A 297 -0.59 -14.46 -0.81
N PHE A 298 -1.60 -15.12 -0.23
CA PHE A 298 -1.46 -16.47 0.34
C PHE A 298 -2.26 -17.47 -0.49
N VAL A 299 -1.57 -18.43 -1.10
CA VAL A 299 -2.18 -19.53 -1.86
C VAL A 299 -2.53 -20.68 -0.91
N PRO A 300 -3.81 -20.89 -0.55
CA PRO A 300 -4.19 -21.93 0.39
C PRO A 300 -4.26 -23.30 -0.29
N GLY A 301 -3.82 -24.35 0.40
CA GLY A 301 -4.22 -25.72 0.05
C GLY A 301 -5.71 -25.96 0.34
N VAL A 302 -6.25 -27.09 -0.11
CA VAL A 302 -7.69 -27.44 -0.03
C VAL A 302 -8.29 -27.23 1.37
N TYR A 303 -7.62 -27.71 2.42
CA TYR A 303 -8.11 -27.54 3.80
C TYR A 303 -8.17 -26.08 4.25
N ALA A 304 -7.17 -25.29 3.88
CA ALA A 304 -7.12 -23.86 4.21
C ALA A 304 -8.16 -23.07 3.41
N MET A 305 -8.46 -23.47 2.17
CA MET A 305 -9.53 -22.88 1.37
C MET A 305 -10.91 -23.18 1.97
N ASN A 306 -11.15 -24.43 2.41
CA ASN A 306 -12.38 -24.79 3.10
C ASN A 306 -12.59 -24.00 4.40
N ALA A 307 -11.52 -23.79 5.17
CA ALA A 307 -11.58 -22.96 6.37
C ALA A 307 -11.91 -21.50 6.03
N ARG A 308 -11.30 -20.94 4.98
CA ARG A 308 -11.63 -19.59 4.50
C ARG A 308 -13.09 -19.50 4.06
N LYS A 309 -13.59 -20.47 3.29
CA LYS A 309 -15.01 -20.53 2.90
C LYS A 309 -15.94 -20.57 4.11
N MET A 310 -15.63 -21.40 5.11
CA MET A 310 -16.40 -21.48 6.36
C MET A 310 -16.43 -20.14 7.10
N ILE A 311 -15.29 -19.45 7.19
CA ILE A 311 -15.18 -18.11 7.80
C ILE A 311 -16.05 -17.10 7.04
N GLU A 312 -15.97 -17.08 5.71
CA GLU A 312 -16.72 -16.12 4.89
C GLU A 312 -18.24 -16.33 4.97
N ARG A 313 -18.69 -17.58 5.09
CA ARG A 313 -20.11 -17.95 5.30
C ARG A 313 -20.63 -17.59 6.70
N SER A 314 -19.76 -17.22 7.64
CA SER A 314 -20.15 -16.97 9.02
C SER A 314 -20.65 -15.56 9.30
N GLN A 315 -21.29 -15.41 10.46
CA GLN A 315 -21.72 -14.12 11.01
C GLN A 315 -20.58 -13.31 11.66
N ALA A 316 -19.36 -13.85 11.80
CA ALA A 316 -18.24 -13.09 12.35
C ALA A 316 -17.91 -11.88 11.46
N ILE A 317 -17.63 -10.73 12.06
CA ILE A 317 -17.16 -9.54 11.33
C ILE A 317 -15.72 -9.78 10.90
N LYS A 318 -15.46 -9.65 9.61
CA LYS A 318 -14.14 -9.92 9.03
C LYS A 318 -13.32 -8.64 8.89
N ILE A 319 -12.01 -8.77 9.09
CA ILE A 319 -11.04 -7.70 8.89
C ILE A 319 -9.94 -8.20 7.92
N PRO A 320 -10.07 -7.90 6.61
CA PRO A 320 -11.33 -7.60 5.92
C PRO A 320 -12.12 -8.88 5.54
N SER A 321 -13.31 -8.72 4.96
CA SER A 321 -13.94 -9.80 4.18
C SER A 321 -13.09 -10.16 2.96
N ALA A 322 -13.19 -11.40 2.49
CA ALA A 322 -12.47 -11.82 1.28
C ALA A 322 -12.86 -11.00 0.03
N PHE A 323 -14.08 -10.47 -0.06
CA PHE A 323 -14.51 -9.60 -1.17
C PHE A 323 -13.68 -8.32 -1.23
N VAL A 324 -13.47 -7.67 -0.09
CA VAL A 324 -12.62 -6.48 0.00
C VAL A 324 -11.14 -6.86 -0.16
N GLY A 325 -10.70 -7.98 0.41
CA GLY A 325 -9.35 -8.49 0.17
C GLY A 325 -9.06 -8.74 -1.33
N PHE A 326 -10.08 -9.07 -2.12
CA PHE A 326 -9.97 -9.29 -3.57
C PHE A 326 -10.12 -8.00 -4.38
N SER A 327 -10.50 -6.87 -3.77
CA SER A 327 -10.61 -5.59 -4.49
C SER A 327 -9.26 -4.89 -4.69
N CYS A 328 -8.20 -5.28 -3.99
CA CYS A 328 -6.91 -4.58 -3.99
C CYS A 328 -5.82 -5.20 -4.89
N SER A 329 -6.20 -5.95 -5.94
CA SER A 329 -5.19 -6.49 -6.88
C SER A 329 -4.68 -5.43 -7.86
N LYS A 330 -3.56 -5.77 -8.51
CA LYS A 330 -2.99 -4.95 -9.57
C LYS A 330 -3.93 -4.84 -10.78
N LYS A 331 -4.70 -5.89 -11.11
CA LYS A 331 -5.73 -5.82 -12.15
C LYS A 331 -6.81 -4.79 -11.83
N VAL A 332 -7.34 -4.79 -10.60
CA VAL A 332 -8.34 -3.78 -10.20
C VAL A 332 -7.73 -2.38 -10.22
N GLN A 333 -6.51 -2.21 -9.71
CA GLN A 333 -5.79 -0.93 -9.78
C GLN A 333 -5.59 -0.45 -11.23
N GLN A 334 -5.29 -1.36 -12.16
CA GLN A 334 -5.18 -1.07 -13.60
C GLN A 334 -6.51 -0.61 -14.18
N LEU A 335 -7.61 -1.32 -13.89
CA LEU A 335 -8.93 -0.94 -14.37
C LEU A 335 -9.37 0.42 -13.82
N LEU A 336 -9.07 0.73 -12.55
CA LEU A 336 -9.42 2.02 -11.94
C LEU A 336 -8.76 3.21 -12.63
N ALA A 337 -7.59 3.00 -13.22
CA ALA A 337 -6.91 4.05 -13.96
C ALA A 337 -7.62 4.38 -15.28
N GLU A 338 -8.48 3.49 -15.79
CA GLU A 338 -9.28 3.75 -16.99
C GLU A 338 -10.29 4.90 -16.78
N GLN A 339 -10.68 5.54 -17.89
CA GLN A 339 -11.62 6.65 -17.87
C GLN A 339 -13.00 6.20 -17.39
N GLY A 340 -13.63 6.98 -16.50
CA GLY A 340 -14.95 6.69 -15.98
C GLY A 340 -14.99 5.62 -14.88
N MET A 341 -13.88 4.91 -14.63
CA MET A 341 -13.90 3.79 -13.68
C MET A 341 -13.97 4.25 -12.22
N VAL A 342 -13.27 5.33 -11.85
CA VAL A 342 -13.41 5.93 -10.51
C VAL A 342 -14.80 6.52 -10.33
N GLU A 343 -15.31 7.20 -11.36
CA GLU A 343 -16.63 7.84 -11.43
C GLU A 343 -17.77 6.81 -11.31
N ARG A 344 -17.59 5.58 -11.82
CA ARG A 344 -18.53 4.47 -11.59
C ARG A 344 -18.79 4.26 -10.09
N PHE A 345 -17.73 4.35 -9.28
CA PHE A 345 -17.83 4.18 -7.83
C PHE A 345 -18.14 5.48 -7.11
N PHE A 346 -18.14 6.62 -7.78
CA PHE A 346 -18.43 7.96 -7.25
C PHE A 346 -19.35 8.72 -8.20
N PRO A 347 -20.61 8.28 -8.37
CA PRO A 347 -21.47 8.73 -9.46
C PRO A 347 -22.16 10.08 -9.20
N ASN A 348 -22.07 10.63 -7.98
CA ASN A 348 -22.79 11.86 -7.65
C ASN A 348 -21.99 13.09 -8.09
N GLU A 349 -22.68 14.16 -8.48
CA GLU A 349 -22.03 15.43 -8.90
C GLU A 349 -21.08 15.98 -7.83
N ASN A 350 -21.45 15.80 -6.55
CA ASN A 350 -20.63 16.25 -5.41
C ASN A 350 -19.36 15.41 -5.19
N ASP A 351 -19.18 14.29 -5.89
CA ASP A 351 -18.00 13.45 -5.76
C ASP A 351 -16.82 13.91 -6.65
N ALA A 352 -16.99 14.99 -7.45
CA ALA A 352 -15.99 15.43 -8.43
C ALA A 352 -14.61 15.70 -7.83
N GLU A 353 -14.53 16.38 -6.68
CA GLU A 353 -13.25 16.66 -6.01
C GLU A 353 -12.62 15.38 -5.43
N THR A 354 -13.43 14.44 -4.95
CA THR A 354 -12.98 13.12 -4.49
C THR A 354 -12.35 12.34 -5.64
N VAL A 355 -13.03 12.28 -6.79
CA VAL A 355 -12.54 11.62 -8.00
C VAL A 355 -11.24 12.26 -8.46
N LYS A 356 -11.18 13.60 -8.49
CA LYS A 356 -9.99 14.35 -8.87
C LYS A 356 -8.81 14.05 -7.95
N ALA A 357 -9.02 14.10 -6.63
CA ALA A 357 -7.98 13.80 -5.64
C ALA A 357 -7.42 12.39 -5.79
N ILE A 358 -8.29 11.38 -6.02
CA ILE A 358 -7.87 10.00 -6.28
C ILE A 358 -7.03 9.95 -7.57
N ARG A 359 -7.56 10.48 -8.68
CA ARG A 359 -6.91 10.42 -10.00
C ARG A 359 -5.54 11.12 -10.02
N GLN A 360 -5.36 12.20 -9.26
CA GLN A 360 -4.08 12.90 -9.14
C GLN A 360 -2.95 12.00 -8.57
N THR A 361 -3.30 10.96 -7.82
CA THR A 361 -2.32 10.01 -7.27
C THR A 361 -1.98 8.84 -8.20
N PHE A 362 -2.74 8.61 -9.26
CA PHE A 362 -2.49 7.47 -10.15
C PHE A 362 -1.29 7.71 -11.07
N THR A 363 -0.59 6.62 -11.40
CA THR A 363 0.32 6.60 -12.54
C THR A 363 -0.52 6.53 -13.81
N GLY A 364 -0.61 7.64 -14.55
CA GLY A 364 -1.61 7.96 -15.57
C GLY A 364 -2.16 6.81 -16.45
N LEU A 365 -3.49 6.75 -16.59
CA LEU A 365 -4.08 6.21 -17.82
C LEU A 365 -5.12 7.19 -18.31
N TRP A 366 -4.97 7.62 -19.55
CA TRP A 366 -6.05 8.23 -20.31
C TRP A 366 -5.92 7.77 -21.76
N SER A 367 -6.85 6.93 -22.20
CA SER A 367 -6.93 6.52 -23.61
C SER A 367 -7.75 7.54 -24.41
N LEU A 368 -7.38 7.78 -25.67
CA LEU A 368 -8.01 8.74 -26.60
C LEU A 368 -8.82 8.03 -27.70
N ASP A 369 -9.19 6.76 -27.50
CA ASP A 369 -9.62 5.86 -28.57
C ASP A 369 -10.99 6.21 -29.19
N LYS A 370 -11.69 7.26 -28.69
CA LYS A 370 -13.03 7.66 -29.11
C LYS A 370 -13.06 9.08 -29.67
N GLU A 371 -13.40 9.23 -30.95
CA GLU A 371 -13.65 10.52 -31.62
C GLU A 371 -15.06 11.05 -31.30
N ASP A 372 -15.35 11.30 -30.02
CA ASP A 372 -16.62 11.92 -29.60
C ASP A 372 -16.42 13.35 -29.07
N LYS A 373 -17.54 14.10 -28.95
CA LYS A 373 -17.53 15.50 -28.52
C LYS A 373 -16.99 15.67 -27.10
N ALA A 374 -17.21 14.70 -26.22
CA ALA A 374 -16.70 14.74 -24.86
C ALA A 374 -15.17 14.54 -24.81
N THR A 375 -14.60 13.77 -25.76
CA THR A 375 -13.15 13.67 -25.97
C THR A 375 -12.59 14.99 -26.50
N GLN A 376 -13.26 15.66 -27.45
CA GLN A 376 -12.82 16.97 -27.98
C GLN A 376 -12.86 18.08 -26.93
N ASP A 377 -13.97 18.23 -26.20
CA ASP A 377 -14.12 19.25 -25.15
C ASP A 377 -13.04 19.10 -24.04
N ARG A 378 -12.61 17.86 -23.77
CA ARG A 378 -11.55 17.55 -22.79
C ARG A 378 -10.14 17.71 -23.33
N ILE A 379 -9.91 17.57 -24.64
CA ILE A 379 -8.64 17.94 -25.28
C ILE A 379 -8.45 19.46 -25.17
N GLU A 380 -9.50 20.24 -25.40
CA GLU A 380 -9.46 21.70 -25.25
C GLU A 380 -9.17 22.13 -23.79
N ASP A 381 -9.77 21.46 -22.80
CA ASP A 381 -9.46 21.72 -21.39
C ASP A 381 -8.04 21.24 -21.00
N ALA A 382 -7.57 20.13 -21.55
CA ALA A 382 -6.19 19.67 -21.37
C ALA A 382 -5.15 20.65 -21.94
N ILE A 383 -5.49 21.37 -23.00
CA ILE A 383 -4.67 22.46 -23.56
C ILE A 383 -4.65 23.66 -22.61
N ALA A 384 -5.80 24.02 -22.02
CA ALA A 384 -5.91 25.13 -21.08
C ALA A 384 -5.28 24.83 -19.70
N ASN A 385 -5.31 23.56 -19.29
CA ASN A 385 -4.92 23.10 -17.95
C ASN A 385 -4.02 21.84 -18.01
N PRO A 386 -2.82 21.93 -18.61
CA PRO A 386 -1.99 20.75 -18.94
C PRO A 386 -1.55 19.91 -17.73
N ASN A 387 -1.52 20.50 -16.53
CA ASN A 387 -1.16 19.79 -15.29
C ASN A 387 -2.27 18.85 -14.77
N ASN A 388 -3.48 18.91 -15.35
CA ASN A 388 -4.63 18.12 -14.91
C ASN A 388 -4.86 16.86 -15.78
N TYR A 389 -4.10 16.67 -16.86
CA TYR A 389 -4.43 15.69 -17.91
C TYR A 389 -3.19 14.93 -18.40
N LEU A 390 -3.31 13.62 -18.64
CA LEU A 390 -2.20 12.70 -18.96
C LEU A 390 -2.55 11.78 -20.15
N LEU A 391 -2.49 12.28 -21.38
CA LEU A 391 -2.85 11.54 -22.60
C LEU A 391 -2.01 10.27 -22.86
N ALA A 392 -2.58 9.16 -23.30
CA ALA A 392 -1.83 7.96 -23.68
C ALA A 392 -1.98 7.75 -25.19
N GLU A 393 -0.92 8.05 -25.97
CA GLU A 393 -0.50 7.31 -27.18
C GLU A 393 0.56 8.06 -28.00
N GLN A 394 1.43 7.31 -28.68
CA GLN A 394 2.35 7.84 -29.67
C GLN A 394 1.61 8.05 -31.00
N GLY A 395 1.62 9.27 -31.54
CA GLY A 395 0.90 9.66 -32.75
C GLY A 395 -0.51 10.21 -32.51
N MET A 396 -1.05 10.17 -31.28
CA MET A 396 -2.36 10.76 -30.96
C MET A 396 -2.25 12.24 -30.62
N VAL A 397 -1.28 12.64 -29.81
CA VAL A 397 -1.01 14.05 -29.50
C VAL A 397 -0.73 14.81 -30.80
N GLU A 398 0.09 14.26 -31.70
CA GLU A 398 0.42 14.86 -33.00
C GLU A 398 -0.78 15.10 -33.93
N ARG A 399 -1.89 14.37 -33.78
CA ARG A 399 -3.10 14.63 -34.59
C ARG A 399 -3.74 15.96 -34.25
N PHE A 400 -3.55 16.43 -33.03
CA PHE A 400 -4.08 17.71 -32.53
C PHE A 400 -3.06 18.84 -32.62
N PHE A 401 -1.80 18.51 -32.93
CA PHE A 401 -0.67 19.43 -33.06
C PHE A 401 0.10 19.15 -34.37
N PRO A 402 -0.50 19.44 -35.53
CA PRO A 402 0.02 19.02 -36.83
C PRO A 402 1.20 19.85 -37.34
N ASN A 403 1.59 20.94 -36.66
CA ASN A 403 2.65 21.83 -37.11
C ASN A 403 4.01 21.40 -36.56
N GLU A 404 5.08 21.53 -37.37
CA GLU A 404 6.46 21.19 -36.95
C GLU A 404 6.92 21.96 -35.70
N ASN A 405 6.37 23.16 -35.46
CA ASN A 405 6.68 23.98 -34.30
C ASN A 405 6.09 23.45 -32.98
N ASP A 406 5.14 22.52 -33.04
CA ASP A 406 4.52 21.92 -31.86
C ASP A 406 5.34 20.74 -31.31
N ALA A 407 6.44 20.34 -31.98
CA ALA A 407 7.21 19.14 -31.64
C ALA A 407 7.78 19.16 -30.20
N GLU A 408 8.27 20.30 -29.70
CA GLU A 408 8.74 20.42 -28.32
C GLU A 408 7.58 20.42 -27.31
N THR A 409 6.41 20.95 -27.67
CA THR A 409 5.17 20.88 -26.86
C THR A 409 4.64 19.45 -26.79
N VAL A 410 4.57 18.74 -27.92
CA VAL A 410 4.21 17.31 -28.01
C VAL A 410 5.17 16.46 -27.17
N LYS A 411 6.46 16.76 -27.22
CA LYS A 411 7.49 16.08 -26.44
C LYS A 411 7.40 16.39 -24.94
N ALA A 412 7.07 17.62 -24.56
CA ALA A 412 6.82 18.00 -23.16
C ALA A 412 5.56 17.32 -22.60
N ILE A 413 4.46 17.34 -23.37
CA ILE A 413 3.21 16.61 -23.06
C ILE A 413 3.49 15.12 -22.93
N ARG A 414 4.34 14.55 -23.78
CA ARG A 414 4.74 13.13 -23.68
C ARG A 414 5.51 12.75 -22.44
N GLN A 415 6.32 13.67 -21.94
CA GLN A 415 7.15 13.43 -20.77
C GLN A 415 6.35 13.41 -19.47
N THR A 416 5.07 13.83 -19.48
CA THR A 416 4.20 13.77 -18.30
C THR A 416 3.60 12.38 -18.07
N PHE A 417 3.55 11.52 -19.09
CA PHE A 417 2.81 10.25 -19.04
C PHE A 417 3.48 9.21 -18.13
N ALA A 418 2.84 8.96 -16.99
CA ALA A 418 3.03 7.74 -16.20
C ALA A 418 2.00 6.70 -16.57
N GLY A 419 2.25 5.38 -16.41
CA GLY A 419 1.30 4.38 -16.87
C GLY A 419 1.30 3.00 -16.21
N LEU A 420 0.15 2.34 -16.35
CA LEU A 420 -0.22 1.03 -15.81
C LEU A 420 -1.05 0.26 -16.87
N TRP A 421 -0.40 -0.58 -17.66
CA TRP A 421 -0.98 -1.23 -18.84
C TRP A 421 -1.42 -2.66 -18.57
N SER A 422 -2.61 -3.00 -19.06
CA SER A 422 -3.03 -4.39 -19.20
C SER A 422 -2.28 -5.06 -20.35
N LEU A 423 -2.07 -6.38 -20.25
CA LEU A 423 -1.45 -7.19 -21.30
C LEU A 423 -2.45 -8.17 -21.95
N ASP A 424 -3.72 -8.14 -21.54
CA ASP A 424 -4.77 -9.08 -21.96
C ASP A 424 -5.25 -8.90 -23.41
N LYS A 425 -5.24 -7.67 -23.94
CA LYS A 425 -5.76 -7.38 -25.27
C LYS A 425 -4.81 -7.84 -26.38
N GLU A 426 -5.36 -8.47 -27.42
CA GLU A 426 -4.65 -8.78 -28.66
C GLU A 426 -4.73 -7.62 -29.68
N ASP A 427 -4.41 -6.40 -29.22
CA ASP A 427 -4.39 -5.21 -30.07
C ASP A 427 -2.96 -4.69 -30.33
N LYS A 428 -2.85 -3.81 -31.33
CA LYS A 428 -1.55 -3.23 -31.73
C LYS A 428 -0.90 -2.39 -30.63
N ALA A 429 -1.70 -1.72 -29.80
CA ALA A 429 -1.19 -0.86 -28.75
C ALA A 429 -0.52 -1.68 -27.63
N THR A 430 -1.17 -2.77 -27.23
CA THR A 430 -0.67 -3.73 -26.24
C THR A 430 0.58 -4.43 -26.76
N GLN A 431 0.56 -4.89 -28.02
CA GLN A 431 1.72 -5.52 -28.63
C GLN A 431 2.92 -4.56 -28.72
N HIS A 432 2.68 -3.32 -29.14
CA HIS A 432 3.72 -2.29 -29.17
C HIS A 432 4.29 -2.00 -27.77
N ARG A 433 3.44 -1.93 -26.75
CA ARG A 433 3.88 -1.72 -25.36
C ARG A 433 4.72 -2.87 -24.84
N ILE A 434 4.37 -4.11 -25.17
CA ILE A 434 5.17 -5.30 -24.84
C ILE A 434 6.54 -5.23 -25.52
N GLU A 435 6.59 -4.89 -26.80
CA GLU A 435 7.83 -4.75 -27.57
C GLU A 435 8.73 -3.64 -27.00
N ASP A 436 8.16 -2.48 -26.66
CA ASP A 436 8.90 -1.39 -26.02
C ASP A 436 9.43 -1.80 -24.63
N ALA A 437 8.64 -2.53 -23.85
CA ALA A 437 9.08 -3.00 -22.53
C ALA A 437 10.18 -4.07 -22.62
N ILE A 438 10.20 -4.87 -23.69
CA ILE A 438 11.29 -5.81 -23.97
C ILE A 438 12.56 -5.06 -24.41
N ALA A 439 12.42 -4.02 -25.23
CA ALA A 439 13.55 -3.24 -25.75
C ALA A 439 14.13 -2.28 -24.70
N ASN A 440 13.27 -1.71 -23.85
CA ASN A 440 13.59 -0.66 -22.88
C ASN A 440 13.12 -1.03 -21.46
N PRO A 441 13.56 -2.17 -20.90
CA PRO A 441 12.99 -2.70 -19.67
C PRO A 441 13.19 -1.82 -18.43
N ASN A 442 14.20 -0.96 -18.44
CA ASN A 442 14.49 -0.04 -17.33
C ASN A 442 13.40 1.04 -17.14
N ASN A 443 12.49 1.20 -18.09
CA ASN A 443 11.36 2.12 -18.00
C ASN A 443 10.14 1.51 -17.31
N TYR A 444 10.17 0.21 -17.01
CA TYR A 444 9.00 -0.55 -16.57
C TYR A 444 9.27 -1.45 -15.36
N VAL A 445 8.17 -1.84 -14.73
CA VAL A 445 8.08 -2.89 -13.72
C VAL A 445 6.90 -3.78 -14.11
N LEU A 446 7.14 -5.07 -14.27
CA LEU A 446 6.08 -6.04 -14.56
C LEU A 446 5.63 -6.64 -13.23
N LYS A 447 4.35 -6.52 -12.92
CA LYS A 447 3.76 -6.98 -11.66
C LYS A 447 2.79 -8.11 -11.91
N THR A 448 2.68 -9.02 -10.95
CA THR A 448 1.59 -10.00 -10.90
C THR A 448 0.40 -9.46 -10.11
N ASN A 449 -0.74 -10.14 -10.17
CA ASN A 449 -1.93 -9.77 -9.38
C ASN A 449 -1.81 -10.06 -7.87
N MET A 450 -0.67 -10.55 -7.39
CA MET A 450 -0.41 -10.86 -5.98
C MET A 450 -0.25 -9.59 -5.11
N GLU A 451 -0.45 -9.72 -3.79
CA GLU A 451 -0.22 -8.66 -2.79
C GLU A 451 1.19 -8.78 -2.16
N CYS A 452 1.60 -7.76 -1.38
CA CYS A 452 2.83 -7.72 -0.57
C CYS A 452 4.15 -7.63 -1.37
N GLY A 453 4.12 -7.06 -2.57
CA GLY A 453 5.33 -6.86 -3.40
C GLY A 453 5.98 -8.16 -3.86
N ALA A 454 5.27 -9.29 -3.83
CA ALA A 454 5.78 -10.55 -4.35
C ALA A 454 5.69 -10.58 -5.88
N CYS A 455 6.70 -11.19 -6.52
CA CYS A 455 6.70 -11.50 -7.96
C CYS A 455 6.67 -10.26 -8.89
N ASN A 456 7.42 -9.20 -8.56
CA ASN A 456 7.71 -8.14 -9.52
C ASN A 456 8.93 -8.51 -10.35
N TYR A 457 8.94 -8.12 -11.63
CA TYR A 457 10.08 -8.30 -12.52
C TYR A 457 10.58 -6.94 -12.98
N PHE A 458 11.90 -6.78 -12.97
CA PHE A 458 12.59 -5.54 -13.30
C PHE A 458 13.65 -5.82 -14.35
N ASP A 459 13.98 -4.79 -15.13
CA ASP A 459 15.17 -4.77 -15.98
C ASP A 459 15.22 -6.03 -16.89
N GLU A 460 16.34 -6.75 -16.97
CA GLU A 460 16.45 -7.94 -17.83
C GLU A 460 15.45 -9.06 -17.47
N GLN A 461 15.10 -9.22 -16.18
CA GLN A 461 14.12 -10.23 -15.75
C GLN A 461 12.74 -9.93 -16.32
N LEU A 462 12.36 -8.66 -16.40
CA LEU A 462 11.12 -8.22 -17.04
C LEU A 462 11.11 -8.59 -18.52
N ALA A 463 12.17 -8.23 -19.25
CA ALA A 463 12.26 -8.48 -20.68
C ALA A 463 12.22 -9.98 -21.00
N ASN A 464 12.93 -10.81 -20.23
CA ASN A 464 12.90 -12.26 -20.38
C ASN A 464 11.52 -12.83 -20.07
N LYS A 465 10.88 -12.36 -18.99
CA LYS A 465 9.54 -12.82 -18.62
C LYS A 465 8.50 -12.50 -19.70
N LEU A 466 8.54 -11.30 -20.28
CA LEU A 466 7.62 -10.93 -21.37
C LEU A 466 7.79 -11.78 -22.64
N LYS A 467 9.00 -12.29 -22.92
CA LYS A 467 9.25 -13.22 -24.03
C LYS A 467 8.70 -14.62 -23.77
N GLU A 468 8.63 -15.03 -22.51
CA GLU A 468 8.15 -16.35 -22.08
C GLU A 468 6.62 -16.42 -21.89
N ILE A 469 5.98 -15.31 -21.51
CA ILE A 469 4.55 -15.26 -21.22
C ILE A 469 3.75 -15.58 -22.50
N THR A 470 2.94 -16.63 -22.42
CA THR A 470 1.97 -16.97 -23.47
C THR A 470 0.77 -16.01 -23.44
N PRO A 471 0.04 -15.82 -24.56
CA PRO A 471 -1.18 -15.00 -24.57
C PRO A 471 -2.17 -15.34 -23.45
N ALA A 472 -2.36 -16.64 -23.16
CA ALA A 472 -3.24 -17.11 -22.10
C ALA A 472 -2.80 -16.71 -20.68
N GLN A 473 -1.50 -16.43 -20.46
CA GLN A 473 -0.96 -16.03 -19.17
C GLN A 473 -0.93 -14.51 -18.98
N ARG A 474 -1.06 -13.72 -20.04
CA ARG A 474 -0.97 -12.25 -19.99
C ARG A 474 -1.96 -11.60 -19.00
N PRO A 475 -3.21 -12.04 -18.84
CA PRO A 475 -4.15 -11.43 -17.89
C PRO A 475 -3.67 -11.42 -16.42
N TYR A 476 -2.76 -12.33 -16.07
CA TYR A 476 -2.18 -12.40 -14.71
C TYR A 476 -1.19 -11.25 -14.40
N TYR A 477 -0.71 -10.56 -15.42
CA TYR A 477 0.32 -9.53 -15.30
C TYR A 477 -0.21 -8.14 -15.64
N VAL A 478 0.38 -7.15 -14.99
CA VAL A 478 0.19 -5.72 -15.28
C VAL A 478 1.56 -5.08 -15.45
N LEU A 479 1.74 -4.32 -16.52
CA LEU A 479 2.98 -3.58 -16.74
C LEU A 479 2.83 -2.16 -16.16
N MET A 480 3.76 -1.71 -15.36
CA MET A 480 3.75 -0.39 -14.73
C MET A 480 4.98 0.40 -15.16
N GLN A 481 4.88 1.71 -15.29
CA GLN A 481 6.05 2.58 -15.47
C GLN A 481 6.92 2.54 -14.21
N LYS A 482 8.24 2.48 -14.39
CA LYS A 482 9.20 2.63 -13.31
C LYS A 482 9.29 4.10 -12.91
N LEU A 483 8.92 4.41 -11.67
CA LEU A 483 9.00 5.76 -11.11
C LEU A 483 10.46 6.15 -10.80
N ARG A 484 10.72 7.45 -10.72
CA ARG A 484 12.03 8.01 -10.34
C ARG A 484 11.96 8.55 -8.92
N PRO A 485 12.26 7.74 -7.89
CA PRO A 485 12.22 8.19 -6.50
C PRO A 485 13.24 9.30 -6.21
N MET A 486 13.00 10.06 -5.15
CA MET A 486 13.98 10.99 -4.60
C MET A 486 15.07 10.20 -3.86
N PRO A 487 16.34 10.27 -4.31
CA PRO A 487 17.45 9.67 -3.58
C PRO A 487 17.73 10.49 -2.32
N ILE A 488 17.98 9.79 -1.22
CA ILE A 488 18.31 10.37 0.09
C ILE A 488 19.53 9.66 0.68
N LYS A 489 20.16 10.27 1.68
CA LYS A 489 21.20 9.64 2.49
C LYS A 489 20.62 9.24 3.84
N ASN A 490 20.81 7.98 4.22
CA ASN A 490 20.44 7.51 5.55
C ASN A 490 21.32 6.30 5.95
N ILE A 491 21.05 5.70 7.11
CA ILE A 491 21.75 4.54 7.65
C ILE A 491 20.72 3.47 8.00
N MET A 492 20.88 2.27 7.43
CA MET A 492 20.06 1.11 7.80
C MET A 492 20.69 0.33 8.96
N ILE A 493 19.85 -0.09 9.89
CA ILE A 493 20.22 -0.97 11.00
C ILE A 493 19.63 -2.34 10.72
N HIS A 494 20.51 -3.28 10.39
CA HIS A 494 20.17 -4.70 10.27
C HIS A 494 20.80 -5.52 11.41
N PRO A 495 20.14 -6.63 11.81
CA PRO A 495 20.74 -7.58 12.74
C PRO A 495 22.09 -8.11 12.24
N PHE A 496 23.11 -8.07 13.09
CA PHE A 496 24.45 -8.61 12.81
C PHE A 496 25.19 -8.00 11.60
N THR A 497 24.72 -6.85 11.09
CA THR A 497 25.35 -6.14 9.97
C THR A 497 25.94 -4.83 10.44
N ALA A 498 27.13 -4.50 9.94
CA ALA A 498 27.73 -3.18 10.11
C ALA A 498 26.90 -2.13 9.37
N SER A 499 26.72 -0.96 9.99
CA SER A 499 25.94 0.14 9.42
C SER A 499 26.86 1.13 8.74
N LYS A 500 26.38 1.74 7.65
CA LYS A 500 27.07 2.80 6.91
C LYS A 500 26.05 3.76 6.34
N ILE A 501 26.50 4.95 5.95
CA ILE A 501 25.68 5.90 5.20
C ILE A 501 25.58 5.38 3.76
N ASP A 502 24.36 5.16 3.29
CA ASP A 502 24.07 4.71 1.92
C ASP A 502 23.09 5.67 1.23
N THR A 503 23.07 5.63 -0.10
CA THR A 503 22.01 6.27 -0.89
C THR A 503 20.79 5.35 -0.93
N MET A 504 19.63 5.89 -0.59
CA MET A 504 18.39 5.14 -0.39
C MET A 504 17.22 5.85 -1.06
N VAL A 505 16.10 5.13 -1.15
CA VAL A 505 14.83 5.62 -1.64
C VAL A 505 13.71 5.14 -0.73
N SER A 506 12.67 5.96 -0.55
CA SER A 506 11.57 5.70 0.38
C SER A 506 10.23 5.55 -0.35
N GLU A 507 9.42 4.61 0.13
CA GLU A 507 8.01 4.42 -0.22
C GLU A 507 7.16 4.84 0.98
N LEU A 508 6.21 5.76 0.79
CA LEU A 508 5.27 6.20 1.82
C LEU A 508 4.05 5.27 1.87
N GLY A 509 3.82 4.59 2.99
CA GLY A 509 2.57 3.90 3.26
C GLY A 509 1.65 4.76 4.11
N VAL A 510 0.42 5.02 3.68
CA VAL A 510 -0.59 5.75 4.45
C VAL A 510 -1.67 4.79 4.91
N TYR A 511 -1.96 4.81 6.22
CA TYR A 511 -2.93 3.91 6.84
C TYR A 511 -4.32 4.53 6.94
N GLY A 512 -5.34 3.70 6.70
CA GLY A 512 -6.73 4.09 6.84
C GLY A 512 -7.59 2.96 7.43
N VAL A 513 -8.66 3.36 8.11
CA VAL A 513 -9.68 2.45 8.64
C VAL A 513 -11.03 2.82 8.07
N LEU A 514 -11.76 1.83 7.55
CA LEU A 514 -13.17 1.99 7.22
C LEU A 514 -14.00 0.85 7.82
N LEU A 515 -15.06 1.18 8.52
CA LEU A 515 -16.09 0.24 8.97
C LEU A 515 -17.38 0.54 8.20
N GLY A 516 -17.88 -0.46 7.48
CA GLY A 516 -19.04 -0.28 6.61
C GLY A 516 -19.91 -1.52 6.49
N ASN A 517 -21.14 -1.32 6.04
CA ASN A 517 -22.10 -2.37 5.73
C ASN A 517 -22.11 -2.63 4.22
N MET A 518 -21.61 -3.80 3.80
CA MET A 518 -21.43 -4.15 2.39
C MET A 518 -22.76 -4.28 1.61
N LEU A 519 -23.90 -4.48 2.29
CA LEU A 519 -25.20 -4.61 1.64
C LEU A 519 -25.89 -3.25 1.47
N THR A 520 -25.89 -2.42 2.52
CA THR A 520 -26.51 -1.08 2.48
C THR A 520 -25.59 -0.01 1.90
N LYS A 521 -24.28 -0.32 1.78
CA LYS A 521 -23.20 0.59 1.41
C LYS A 521 -23.00 1.75 2.41
N GLU A 522 -23.61 1.65 3.59
CA GLU A 522 -23.44 2.63 4.66
C GLU A 522 -22.03 2.55 5.25
N VAL A 523 -21.36 3.69 5.34
CA VAL A 523 -20.06 3.85 6.02
C VAL A 523 -20.30 4.41 7.41
N LYS A 524 -19.90 3.67 8.44
CA LYS A 524 -20.09 4.06 9.86
C LYS A 524 -18.89 4.76 10.46
N HIS A 525 -17.69 4.41 9.98
CA HIS A 525 -16.44 4.99 10.43
C HIS A 525 -15.46 5.02 9.25
N ASN A 526 -14.81 6.15 8.99
CA ASN A 526 -13.78 6.28 7.96
C ASN A 526 -12.74 7.31 8.40
N VAL A 527 -11.54 6.85 8.70
CA VAL A 527 -10.44 7.70 9.21
C VAL A 527 -9.13 7.37 8.51
N GLN A 528 -8.28 8.38 8.37
CA GLN A 528 -6.86 8.22 8.09
C GLN A 528 -6.13 8.38 9.42
N GLN A 529 -5.29 7.40 9.79
CA GLN A 529 -4.51 7.48 11.02
C GLN A 529 -3.25 6.61 10.92
N GLY A 530 -2.10 7.28 10.94
CA GLY A 530 -0.79 6.67 10.84
C GLY A 530 -0.26 6.57 9.41
N HIS A 531 1.04 6.35 9.34
CA HIS A 531 1.84 6.23 8.13
C HIS A 531 3.10 5.40 8.41
N LEU A 532 3.87 5.12 7.37
CA LEU A 532 5.22 4.56 7.48
C LEU A 532 6.05 5.01 6.28
N LEU A 533 7.37 5.04 6.42
CA LEU A 533 8.27 4.94 5.29
C LEU A 533 8.87 3.53 5.23
N LYS A 534 8.87 2.94 4.03
CA LYS A 534 9.65 1.76 3.68
C LYS A 534 10.87 2.26 2.91
N THR A 535 12.05 2.13 3.50
CA THR A 535 13.27 2.65 2.89
C THR A 535 14.17 1.50 2.46
N LYS A 536 14.70 1.58 1.24
CA LYS A 536 15.60 0.58 0.65
C LYS A 536 16.78 1.26 -0.02
N LEU A 537 17.86 0.52 -0.28
CA LEU A 537 18.95 1.02 -1.11
C LEU A 537 18.42 1.48 -2.47
N GLU A 538 18.95 2.57 -3.01
CA GLU A 538 18.60 3.06 -4.35
C GLU A 538 18.79 1.97 -5.42
N THR A 539 19.78 1.10 -5.22
CA THR A 539 20.11 -0.02 -6.12
C THR A 539 19.21 -1.24 -5.92
N ALA A 540 18.32 -1.25 -4.92
CA ALA A 540 17.45 -2.38 -4.63
C ALA A 540 16.10 -2.24 -5.35
N ASN A 541 15.75 -3.25 -6.13
CA ASN A 541 14.46 -3.29 -6.83
C ASN A 541 13.29 -3.59 -5.87
N GLU A 542 13.44 -4.58 -4.99
CA GLU A 542 12.37 -5.03 -4.07
C GLU A 542 12.38 -4.30 -2.71
N GLY A 543 11.19 -4.10 -2.13
CA GLY A 543 10.97 -3.31 -0.91
C GLY A 543 10.55 -4.10 0.34
N GLY A 544 10.83 -5.41 0.41
CA GLY A 544 10.39 -6.25 1.52
C GLY A 544 11.16 -6.01 2.83
N ILE A 545 10.47 -5.56 3.89
CA ILE A 545 11.10 -5.43 5.23
C ILE A 545 11.38 -6.80 5.84
N SER A 546 10.39 -7.71 5.80
CA SER A 546 10.53 -9.07 6.35
C SER A 546 11.65 -9.88 5.69
N THR A 547 11.93 -9.63 4.40
CA THR A 547 13.05 -10.27 3.70
C THR A 547 14.38 -9.66 4.11
N GLY A 548 14.38 -8.41 4.56
CA GLY A 548 15.54 -7.60 4.95
C GLY A 548 16.08 -6.74 3.82
N THR A 549 15.32 -6.56 2.73
CA THR A 549 15.72 -5.72 1.59
C THR A 549 15.43 -4.24 1.84
N ALA A 550 14.34 -3.96 2.57
CA ALA A 550 13.99 -2.64 3.07
C ALA A 550 14.00 -2.64 4.60
N VAL A 551 13.86 -1.44 5.17
CA VAL A 551 13.74 -1.20 6.61
C VAL A 551 12.49 -0.37 6.92
N HIS A 552 11.98 -0.48 8.15
CA HIS A 552 11.02 0.48 8.69
C HIS A 552 11.69 1.84 8.82
N ASP A 553 10.95 2.91 8.54
CA ASP A 553 11.44 4.29 8.59
C ASP A 553 10.27 5.25 8.87
N SER A 554 10.57 6.50 9.23
CA SER A 554 9.58 7.57 9.39
C SER A 554 10.03 8.84 8.66
N PRO A 555 9.09 9.71 8.25
CA PRO A 555 9.46 10.94 7.56
C PRO A 555 9.95 12.03 8.52
N ILE A 556 10.86 12.88 8.04
CA ILE A 556 11.03 14.26 8.51
C ILE A 556 10.63 15.19 7.36
N LEU A 557 9.63 16.03 7.61
CA LEU A 557 9.03 16.87 6.57
C LEU A 557 9.86 18.12 6.31
N PHE A 558 9.96 18.51 5.05
CA PHE A 558 10.50 19.79 4.59
C PHE A 558 9.56 20.43 3.57
#